data_AF-A0A703WS31-F1
#
_entry.id   AF-A0A703WS31-F1
#
_cell.length_a   1.000
_cell.length_b   1.000
_cell.length_c   1.000
_cell.angle_alpha   90.00
_cell.angle_beta   90.00
_cell.angle_gamma   90.00
#
_symmetry.space_group_name_H-M   'P 1'
#
loop_
_entity.id
_entity.type
_entity.pdbx_description
1 polymer ?
#
loop_
_entity_poly.entity_id
_entity_poly.type
_entity_poly.pdbx_seq_one_letter_code
_entity_poly.pdbx_strand_id
1 'polypeptide(L)' 'MSLNLVSEQLLAANGLNHQDLFAILGQLAERRLDYGDLYFQSSYHESWVLEDRIIKDGSYNI' A
#
# COMPACT_ATOMS: atom_id res chain seq x y z
N MET A 1 10.83 5.52 7.10
CA MET A 1 10.26 4.27 7.64
C MET A 1 11.18 3.12 7.25
N SER A 2 11.37 2.11 8.10
CA SER A 2 12.21 0.95 7.79
C SER A 2 11.44 -0.07 6.93
N LEU A 3 12.16 -0.82 6.08
CA LEU A 3 11.59 -1.85 5.21
C LEU A 3 10.75 -2.88 5.98
N ASN A 4 11.21 -3.28 7.16
CA ASN A 4 10.51 -4.27 7.99
C ASN A 4 9.14 -3.76 8.46
N LEU A 5 9.03 -2.49 8.87
CA LEU A 5 7.76 -1.92 9.30
C LEU A 5 6.75 -1.88 8.14
N VAL A 6 7.20 -1.49 6.95
CA VAL A 6 6.36 -1.44 5.74
C VAL A 6 5.94 -2.85 5.31
N SER A 7 6.85 -3.83 5.38
CA SER A 7 6.54 -5.23 5.08
C SER A 7 5.51 -5.83 6.02
N GLU A 8 5.58 -5.54 7.32
CA GLU A 8 4.58 -6.00 8.28
C GLU A 8 3.19 -5.42 7.98
N GLN A 9 3.13 -4.11 7.67
CA GLN A 9 1.86 -3.42 7.42
C GLN A 9 1.24 -3.70 6.05
N LEU A 10 2.05 -3.86 5.00
CA LEU A 10 1.53 -4.05 3.64
C LEU A 10 1.46 -5.53 3.24
N LEU A 11 2.39 -6.36 3.72
CA LEU A 11 2.43 -7.78 3.34
C LEU A 11 1.82 -8.65 4.44
N ALA A 12 2.42 -8.67 5.63
CA ALA A 12 2.01 -9.61 6.68
C ALA A 12 0.56 -9.38 7.15
N ALA A 13 0.15 -8.11 7.32
CA ALA A 13 -1.24 -7.76 7.66
C ALA A 13 -2.27 -8.20 6.60
N ASN A 14 -1.85 -8.40 5.35
CA ASN A 14 -2.69 -8.89 4.26
C ASN A 14 -2.47 -10.38 3.97
N GLY A 15 -1.79 -11.12 4.87
CA GLY A 15 -1.52 -12.55 4.73
C GLY A 15 -0.46 -12.88 3.67
N LEU A 16 0.30 -11.89 3.21
CA LEU A 16 1.37 -12.05 2.24
C LEU A 16 2.73 -12.12 2.93
N ASN A 17 3.64 -12.89 2.34
CA ASN A 17 5.03 -13.00 2.74
C ASN A 17 5.96 -12.86 1.53
N HIS A 18 7.27 -12.91 1.77
CA HIS A 18 8.27 -12.71 0.72
C HIS A 18 8.30 -13.84 -0.34
N GLN A 19 7.86 -15.05 0.00
CA GLN A 19 7.74 -16.16 -0.97
C GLN A 19 6.59 -15.90 -1.94
N ASP A 20 5.52 -15.24 -1.50
CA ASP A 20 4.40 -14.86 -2.38
C ASP A 20 4.85 -13.84 -3.43
N LEU A 21 5.67 -12.86 -3.02
CA LEU A 21 6.30 -11.91 -3.96
C LEU A 21 7.13 -12.63 -5.02
N PHE A 22 7.95 -13.60 -4.59
CA PHE A 22 8.77 -14.38 -5.50
C PHE A 22 7.94 -15.23 -6.46
N ALA A 23 6.87 -15.85 -5.97
CA ALA A 23 5.95 -16.63 -6.79
C ALA A 23 5.26 -15.77 -7.86
N ILE A 24 4.79 -14.56 -7.50
CA ILE A 24 4.14 -13.65 -8.45
C ILE A 24 5.14 -13.11 -9.49
N LEU A 25 6.34 -12.70 -9.07
CA LEU A 25 7.39 -12.30 -10.01
C LEU A 25 7.79 -13.46 -10.94
N GLY A 26 7.80 -14.69 -10.43
CA GLY A 26 7.99 -15.90 -11.22
C GLY A 26 6.92 -16.08 -12.30
N GLN A 27 5.64 -15.89 -11.96
CA GLN A 27 4.54 -15.94 -12.92
C GLN A 27 4.65 -14.87 -14.02
N LEU A 28 5.10 -13.65 -13.66
CA LEU A 28 5.36 -12.61 -14.66
C LEU A 28 6.50 -13.02 -15.61
N ALA A 29 7.57 -13.59 -15.07
CA ALA A 29 8.74 -14.04 -15.82
C ALA A 29 8.47 -15.26 -16.74
N GLU A 30 7.35 -15.97 -16.59
CA GLU A 30 6.90 -16.98 -17.56
C GLU A 30 6.62 -16.38 -18.95
N ARG A 31 6.38 -15.06 -19.00
CA ARG A 31 6.23 -14.32 -20.25
C ARG A 31 7.58 -13.74 -20.67
N ARG A 32 7.75 -13.50 -21.96
CA ARG A 32 8.95 -12.85 -22.51
C ARG A 32 8.93 -11.35 -22.18
N LEU A 33 9.21 -11.03 -20.93
CA LEU A 33 9.32 -9.67 -20.39
C LEU A 33 10.78 -9.33 -20.14
N ASP A 34 11.14 -8.07 -20.38
CA ASP A 34 12.46 -7.56 -20.03
C ASP A 34 12.55 -7.19 -18.53
N TYR A 35 11.42 -6.81 -17.91
CA TYR A 35 11.31 -6.45 -16.50
C TYR A 35 9.86 -6.51 -15.98
N GLY A 36 9.70 -6.72 -14.68
CA GLY A 36 8.43 -6.59 -13.96
C GLY A 36 8.66 -6.35 -12.46
N ASP A 37 7.83 -5.51 -11.85
CA ASP A 37 7.86 -5.17 -10.43
C ASP A 37 6.47 -5.25 -9.78
N LEU A 38 6.45 -5.16 -8.45
CA LEU A 38 5.24 -5.18 -7.64
C LEU A 38 5.21 -3.91 -6.77
N TYR A 39 4.13 -3.15 -6.87
CA TYR A 39 3.98 -1.88 -6.15
C TYR A 39 2.96 -1.96 -4.99
N PHE A 40 3.52 -1.82 -3.79
CA PHE A 40 2.93 -1.69 -2.45
C PHE A 40 2.37 -0.29 -2.12
N GLN A 41 1.07 -0.06 -1.98
CA GLN A 41 0.56 1.21 -1.46
C GLN A 41 -0.56 1.05 -0.43
N SER A 42 -0.45 1.81 0.66
CA SER A 42 -1.53 2.12 1.60
C SER A 42 -1.50 3.62 1.84
N SER A 43 -2.66 4.28 1.77
CA SER A 43 -2.79 5.72 1.96
C SER A 43 -4.00 6.01 2.83
N TYR A 44 -3.79 6.80 3.89
CA TYR A 44 -4.87 7.32 4.72
C TYR A 44 -4.92 8.82 4.48
N HIS A 45 -6.09 9.36 4.13
CA HIS A 45 -6.28 10.78 3.93
C HIS A 45 -7.34 11.31 4.89
N GLU A 46 -6.89 12.13 5.85
CA GLU A 46 -7.79 12.94 6.66
C GLU A 46 -7.77 14.38 6.15
N SER A 47 -8.94 15.01 6.09
CA SER A 47 -9.04 16.44 5.88
C SER A 47 -10.09 17.05 6.78
N TRP A 48 -9.73 18.21 7.35
CA TRP A 48 -10.56 18.98 8.26
C TRP A 48 -10.74 20.36 7.68
N VAL A 49 -11.99 20.80 7.52
CA VAL A 49 -12.31 22.15 7.02
C VAL A 49 -12.93 22.97 8.15
N LEU A 50 -12.27 24.08 8.49
CA LEU A 50 -12.73 25.04 9.48
C LEU A 50 -13.18 26.33 8.78
N GLU A 51 -14.45 26.69 8.97
CA GLU A 51 -15.05 27.91 8.43
C GLU A 51 -15.97 28.53 9.50
N ASP A 52 -16.09 29.85 9.57
CA ASP A 52 -16.96 30.54 10.54
C ASP A 52 -16.70 30.17 12.03
N ARG A 53 -15.47 29.78 12.38
CA ARG A 53 -15.05 29.31 13.73
C ARG A 53 -15.70 27.99 14.20
N ILE A 54 -16.33 27.24 13.30
CA ILE A 54 -16.84 25.91 13.56
C ILE A 54 -16.20 24.90 12.58
N ILE A 55 -16.10 23.63 12.98
CA ILE A 55 -15.75 22.56 12.04
C ILE A 55 -16.97 22.34 11.15
N LYS A 56 -16.86 22.66 9.86
CA LYS A 56 -17.97 22.53 8.91
C LYS A 56 -18.04 21.14 8.29
N ASP A 57 -16.89 20.51 8.04
CA ASP A 57 -16.81 19.21 7.40
C ASP A 57 -15.55 18.45 7.86
N GLY A 58 -15.68 17.14 7.97
CA GLY A 58 -14.61 16.21 8.30
C GLY A 58 -14.73 15.00 7.40
N SER A 59 -13.73 14.78 6.54
CA SER A 59 -13.71 13.62 5.64
C SER A 59 -12.53 12.72 5.96
N TYR A 60 -12.82 11.42 6.07
CA TYR A 60 -11.85 10.37 6.34
C TYR A 60 -11.92 9.34 5.22
N ASN A 61 -10.84 9.25 4.43
CA ASN A 61 -10.73 8.30 3.32
C ASN A 61 -9.63 7.28 3.65
N ILE A 62 -9.99 5.99 3.58
CA ILE A 62 -9.14 4.82 3.83
C ILE A 62 -8.93 4.06 2.53
#